data_AF-A0A6G4QT18-F1
#
_entry.id   AF-A0A6G4QT18-F1
#
_cell.length_a   1.000
_cell.length_b   1.000
_cell.length_c   1.000
_cell.angle_alpha   90.00
_cell.angle_beta   90.00
_cell.angle_gamma   90.00
#
_symmetry.space_group_name_H-M   'P 1'
#
loop_
_entity.id
_entity.type
_entity.pdbx_description
1 polymer ?
#
loop_
_entity_poly.entity_id
_entity_poly.type
_entity_poly.pdbx_seq_one_letter_code
_entity_poly.pdbx_strand_id
1 'polypeptide(L)'
;MKSLVWTVLGLSVLASPALAREACEARPAAARVALPSTSMSRDMITLTSAGPTLSEKGLQYKALLKAQAKCDLEGLDAGGMSYAVFETGEESPVVVVRSAAPDTPIFFVASFMDLTALVMPALDGKGDAIPPATHLLGVATKTGGTVLRLYAGQPDAAMVREDTQAALQGRLPPLASRSGRGKNLSINIQPDAYKDQ
;
A
#
# COMPACT_ATOMS: atom_id res chain seq x y z
N MET A 1 3.40 35.10 -67.63
CA MET A 1 2.56 33.89 -67.50
C MET A 1 3.44 32.71 -67.13
N LYS A 2 3.36 32.25 -65.87
CA LYS A 2 3.29 30.84 -65.44
C LYS A 2 3.48 30.80 -63.92
N SER A 3 2.41 30.35 -63.27
CA SER A 3 2.15 30.28 -61.84
C SER A 3 2.70 28.97 -61.26
N LEU A 4 3.28 29.01 -60.06
CA LEU A 4 3.46 27.86 -59.16
C LEU A 4 3.92 28.37 -57.79
N VAL A 5 2.98 28.58 -56.87
CA VAL A 5 3.26 28.69 -55.43
C VAL A 5 2.33 27.72 -54.72
N TRP A 6 2.91 26.63 -54.25
CA TRP A 6 2.30 25.68 -53.35
C TRP A 6 2.13 26.33 -51.98
N THR A 7 0.89 26.44 -51.50
CA THR A 7 0.62 26.83 -50.11
C THR A 7 0.18 25.59 -49.35
N VAL A 8 1.12 24.97 -48.64
CA VAL A 8 0.85 23.99 -47.58
C VAL A 8 0.64 24.80 -46.30
N LEU A 9 -0.60 25.07 -45.94
CA LEU A 9 -1.00 25.30 -44.54
C LEU A 9 -1.58 23.96 -44.07
N GLY A 10 -0.99 23.24 -43.13
CA GLY A 10 -0.57 23.77 -41.84
C GLY A 10 -1.76 23.81 -40.88
N LEU A 11 -2.55 22.73 -40.80
CA LEU A 11 -3.42 22.48 -39.64
C LEU A 11 -2.73 21.43 -38.77
N SER A 12 -1.87 21.94 -37.89
CA SER A 12 -1.41 21.23 -36.71
C SER A 12 -2.62 20.86 -35.88
N VAL A 13 -3.04 19.59 -35.98
CA VAL A 13 -3.80 18.94 -34.92
C VAL A 13 -2.87 18.95 -33.71
N LEU A 14 -3.06 19.94 -32.84
CA LEU A 14 -2.60 19.88 -31.46
C LEU A 14 -3.27 18.65 -30.86
N ALA A 15 -2.54 17.54 -30.85
CA ALA A 15 -2.91 16.38 -30.04
C ALA A 15 -2.88 16.85 -28.59
N SER A 16 -4.05 17.22 -28.07
CA SER A 16 -4.24 17.46 -26.63
C SER A 16 -3.73 16.24 -25.88
N PRO A 17 -2.78 16.35 -24.93
CA PRO A 17 -2.45 15.24 -24.04
C PRO A 17 -3.53 15.21 -22.95
N ALA A 18 -4.78 15.00 -23.36
CA ALA A 18 -5.85 14.57 -22.49
C ALA A 18 -6.07 13.09 -22.80
N LEU A 19 -5.05 12.28 -22.50
CA LEU A 19 -5.32 10.89 -22.18
C LEU A 19 -6.29 10.95 -21.00
N ALA A 20 -7.54 10.57 -21.26
CA ALA A 20 -8.55 10.45 -20.23
C ALA A 20 -7.98 9.53 -19.15
N ARG A 21 -7.69 10.10 -17.97
CA ARG A 21 -7.32 9.35 -16.78
C ARG A 21 -8.50 8.45 -16.43
N GLU A 22 -8.26 7.15 -16.29
CA GLU A 22 -9.29 6.21 -15.91
C GLU A 22 -9.70 6.46 -14.46
N ALA A 23 -11.00 6.60 -14.20
CA ALA A 23 -11.52 6.69 -12.84
C ALA A 23 -11.48 5.29 -12.21
N CYS A 24 -10.81 5.16 -11.06
CA CYS A 24 -10.77 3.88 -10.35
C CYS A 24 -12.18 3.46 -9.91
N GLU A 25 -12.42 2.15 -9.87
CA GLU A 25 -13.69 1.60 -9.40
C GLU A 25 -13.93 1.94 -7.93
N ALA A 26 -15.14 2.40 -7.60
CA ALA A 26 -15.50 2.71 -6.22
C ALA A 26 -15.55 1.41 -5.39
N ARG A 27 -14.88 1.42 -4.23
CA ARG A 27 -14.84 0.27 -3.31
C ARG A 27 -15.59 0.57 -2.02
N PRO A 28 -16.21 -0.42 -1.38
CA PRO A 28 -16.68 -0.27 -0.02
C PRO A 28 -15.48 -0.08 0.92
N ALA A 29 -15.67 0.73 1.97
CA ALA A 29 -14.65 0.91 2.99
C ALA A 29 -14.32 -0.44 3.66
N ALA A 30 -13.04 -0.81 3.64
CA ALA A 30 -12.56 -1.98 4.38
C ALA A 30 -12.54 -1.70 5.89
N ALA A 31 -12.68 -2.74 6.71
CA ALA A 31 -12.45 -2.62 8.14
C ALA A 31 -10.95 -2.68 8.47
N ARG A 32 -10.48 -1.81 9.37
CA ARG A 32 -9.15 -1.91 9.98
C ARG A 32 -9.11 -3.12 10.92
N VAL A 33 -8.06 -3.93 10.83
CA VAL A 33 -7.81 -5.01 11.80
C VAL A 33 -7.00 -4.42 12.94
N ALA A 34 -7.56 -4.51 14.15
CA ALA A 34 -6.94 -4.00 15.36
C ALA A 34 -5.82 -4.94 15.84
N LEU A 35 -4.66 -4.35 16.16
CA LEU A 35 -3.55 -5.00 16.84
C LEU A 35 -3.14 -4.11 18.03
N PRO A 36 -2.90 -4.69 19.23
CA PRO A 36 -3.12 -6.10 19.57
C PRO A 36 -4.60 -6.50 19.47
N SER A 37 -4.84 -7.78 19.22
CA SER A 37 -6.15 -8.42 19.29
C SER A 37 -6.35 -9.09 20.65
N THR A 38 -7.24 -10.08 20.71
CA THR A 38 -7.47 -10.90 21.90
C THR A 38 -6.52 -12.10 22.02
N SER A 39 -5.67 -12.34 21.03
CA SER A 39 -4.75 -13.48 21.02
C SER A 39 -3.38 -13.10 20.49
N MET A 40 -2.37 -13.17 21.36
CA MET A 40 -0.97 -12.93 20.98
C MET A 40 -0.49 -13.93 19.91
N SER A 41 -0.88 -15.20 20.02
CA SER A 41 -0.53 -16.24 19.04
C SER A 41 -1.07 -15.89 17.65
N ARG A 42 -2.33 -15.44 17.59
CA ARG A 42 -2.96 -15.02 16.34
C ARG A 42 -2.24 -13.82 15.73
N ASP A 43 -1.93 -12.81 16.53
CA ASP A 43 -1.28 -11.60 16.06
C ASP A 43 0.12 -11.90 15.54
N MET A 44 0.85 -12.78 16.23
CA MET A 44 2.16 -13.25 15.78
C MET A 44 2.08 -13.96 14.43
N ILE A 45 1.10 -14.84 14.23
CA ILE A 45 0.92 -15.57 12.96
C ILE A 45 0.53 -14.60 11.85
N THR A 46 -0.42 -13.69 12.10
CA THR A 46 -0.84 -12.67 11.14
C THR A 46 0.36 -11.84 10.68
N LEU A 47 1.15 -11.32 11.62
CA LEU A 47 2.30 -10.46 11.30
C LEU A 47 3.46 -11.21 10.65
N THR A 48 3.68 -12.47 11.04
CA THR A 48 4.67 -13.34 10.36
C THR A 48 4.28 -13.57 8.90
N SER A 49 2.97 -13.73 8.64
CA SER A 49 2.43 -13.95 7.30
C SER A 49 2.61 -12.76 6.35
N ALA A 50 2.84 -11.54 6.87
CA ALA A 50 3.16 -10.37 6.05
C ALA A 50 4.62 -10.33 5.54
N GLY A 51 5.51 -11.16 6.10
CA GLY A 51 6.93 -11.19 5.75
C GLY A 51 7.23 -11.46 4.25
N PRO A 52 6.56 -12.44 3.61
CA PRO A 52 6.67 -12.67 2.17
C PRO A 52 6.32 -11.45 1.32
N THR A 53 5.21 -10.77 1.63
CA THR A 53 4.78 -9.54 0.93
C THR A 53 5.84 -8.44 1.03
N LEU A 54 6.43 -8.21 2.20
CA LEU A 54 7.55 -7.26 2.36
C LEU A 54 8.81 -7.64 1.55
N SER A 55 8.91 -8.89 1.10
CA SER A 55 10.04 -9.39 0.31
C SER A 55 9.78 -9.37 -1.19
N GLU A 56 8.53 -9.12 -1.59
CA GLU A 56 8.10 -9.12 -2.98
C GLU A 56 8.83 -8.02 -3.77
N LYS A 57 9.38 -8.39 -4.93
CA LYS A 57 10.19 -7.46 -5.74
C LYS A 57 9.39 -6.23 -6.18
N GLY A 58 8.11 -6.38 -6.51
CA GLY A 58 7.22 -5.29 -6.93
C GLY A 58 6.96 -4.27 -5.82
N LEU A 59 7.05 -4.69 -4.56
CA LEU A 59 6.79 -3.84 -3.38
C LEU A 59 8.06 -3.24 -2.77
N GLN A 60 9.23 -3.47 -3.40
CA GLN A 60 10.47 -2.82 -3.00
C GLN A 60 10.51 -1.37 -3.47
N TYR A 61 11.17 -0.51 -2.69
CA TYR A 61 11.26 0.94 -2.95
C TYR A 61 11.63 1.30 -4.40
N LYS A 62 12.62 0.62 -5.00
CA LYS A 62 13.03 0.88 -6.38
C LYS A 62 11.98 0.49 -7.44
N ALA A 63 11.18 -0.54 -7.17
CA ALA A 63 10.10 -0.95 -8.06
C ALA A 63 8.92 0.02 -7.93
N LEU A 64 8.53 0.38 -6.72
CA LEU A 64 7.46 1.34 -6.44
C LEU A 64 7.76 2.74 -6.99
N LEU A 65 9.03 3.17 -6.98
CA LEU A 65 9.44 4.41 -7.67
C LEU A 65 9.16 4.39 -9.17
N LYS A 66 9.23 3.22 -9.81
CA LYS A 66 9.01 3.03 -11.24
C LYS A 66 7.57 2.66 -11.58
N ALA A 67 6.73 2.43 -10.57
CA ALA A 67 5.33 2.08 -10.76
C ALA A 67 4.62 3.17 -11.57
N GLN A 68 3.80 2.73 -12.53
CA GLN A 68 2.98 3.61 -13.36
C GLN A 68 1.54 3.56 -12.88
N ALA A 69 0.87 4.71 -12.98
CA ALA A 69 -0.54 4.81 -12.66
C ALA A 69 -1.36 4.13 -13.76
N LYS A 70 -2.21 3.19 -13.36
CA LYS A 70 -3.33 2.71 -14.18
C LYS A 70 -4.52 3.65 -14.03
N CYS A 71 -4.84 4.01 -12.78
CA CYS A 71 -5.91 4.94 -12.46
C CYS A 71 -5.44 5.92 -11.40
N ASP A 72 -5.87 7.18 -11.53
CA ASP A 72 -5.49 8.25 -10.64
C ASP A 72 -6.57 8.43 -9.56
N LEU A 73 -6.12 8.53 -8.31
CA LEU A 73 -6.95 8.86 -7.17
C LEU A 73 -6.66 10.29 -6.73
N GLU A 74 -7.54 10.86 -5.92
CA GLU A 74 -7.32 12.17 -5.34
C GLU A 74 -6.04 12.15 -4.48
N GLY A 75 -5.16 13.12 -4.72
CA GLY A 75 -3.90 13.27 -3.97
C GLY A 75 -4.11 13.58 -2.49
N LEU A 76 -3.00 13.72 -1.76
CA LEU A 76 -3.00 14.24 -0.40
C LEU A 76 -1.84 15.22 -0.19
N ASP A 77 -2.08 16.24 0.63
CA ASP A 77 -1.04 17.16 1.09
C ASP A 77 -0.75 16.91 2.57
N ALA A 78 0.51 16.68 2.90
CA ALA A 78 0.94 16.43 4.27
C ALA A 78 2.39 16.89 4.47
N GLY A 79 2.65 17.56 5.60
CA GLY A 79 4.01 17.99 5.96
C GLY A 79 4.67 18.94 4.94
N GLY A 80 3.87 19.76 4.23
CA GLY A 80 4.36 20.65 3.19
C GLY A 80 4.71 19.98 1.87
N MET A 81 4.32 18.71 1.68
CA MET A 81 4.52 17.96 0.44
C MET A 81 3.20 17.44 -0.12
N SER A 82 3.10 17.45 -1.45
CA SER A 82 2.01 16.82 -2.18
C SER A 82 2.40 15.39 -2.55
N TYR A 83 1.49 14.46 -2.29
CA TYR A 83 1.63 13.06 -2.68
C TYR A 83 0.57 12.70 -3.71
N ALA A 84 1.03 12.05 -4.79
CA ALA A 84 0.16 11.41 -5.74
C ALA A 84 -0.33 10.07 -5.16
N VAL A 85 -1.61 9.78 -5.35
CA VAL A 85 -2.25 8.51 -5.01
C VAL A 85 -2.75 7.87 -6.30
N PHE A 86 -2.37 6.63 -6.56
CA PHE A 86 -2.76 5.93 -7.79
C PHE A 86 -2.76 4.41 -7.58
N GLU A 87 -3.42 3.67 -8.47
CA GLU A 87 -3.31 2.20 -8.50
C GLU A 87 -2.40 1.73 -9.62
N THR A 88 -1.65 0.65 -9.38
CA THR A 88 -0.85 -0.01 -10.41
C THR A 88 -1.68 -0.97 -11.26
N GLY A 89 -1.22 -1.21 -12.50
CA GLY A 89 -1.86 -2.14 -13.43
C GLY A 89 -1.33 -3.57 -13.42
N GLU A 90 -0.56 -3.98 -12.40
CA GLU A 90 -0.04 -5.36 -12.30
C GLU A 90 -1.12 -6.37 -11.88
N GLU A 91 -0.81 -7.68 -11.94
CA GLU A 91 -1.74 -8.79 -11.61
C GLU A 91 -2.36 -8.69 -10.20
N SER A 92 -1.77 -7.91 -9.31
CA SER A 92 -2.39 -7.45 -8.07
C SER A 92 -2.32 -5.93 -7.99
N PRO A 93 -3.45 -5.20 -8.08
CA PRO A 93 -3.44 -3.75 -8.04
C PRO A 93 -2.96 -3.26 -6.67
N VAL A 94 -1.89 -2.47 -6.69
CA VAL A 94 -1.31 -1.86 -5.49
C VAL A 94 -1.70 -0.40 -5.50
N VAL A 95 -2.34 0.07 -4.42
CA VAL A 95 -2.52 1.52 -4.22
C VAL A 95 -1.18 2.07 -3.76
N VAL A 96 -0.63 3.04 -4.48
CA VAL A 96 0.66 3.67 -4.19
C VAL A 96 0.44 5.12 -3.83
N VAL A 97 1.07 5.56 -2.75
CA VAL A 97 1.13 6.97 -2.33
C VAL A 97 2.59 7.41 -2.34
N ARG A 98 2.94 8.35 -3.21
CA ARG A 98 4.32 8.84 -3.35
C ARG A 98 4.39 10.34 -3.57
N SER A 99 5.42 10.96 -3.00
CA SER A 99 5.80 12.34 -3.33
C SER A 99 6.78 12.33 -4.52
N ALA A 100 6.84 13.45 -5.23
CA ALA A 100 7.86 13.69 -6.25
C ALA A 100 9.24 14.01 -5.63
N ALA A 101 9.28 14.35 -4.34
CA ALA A 101 10.51 14.66 -3.64
C ALA A 101 11.40 13.40 -3.53
N PRO A 102 12.72 13.54 -3.75
CA PRO A 102 13.63 12.42 -3.59
C PRO A 102 13.64 11.97 -2.13
N ASP A 103 13.78 10.66 -1.94
CA ASP A 103 14.02 10.02 -0.65
C ASP A 103 12.85 10.05 0.35
N THR A 104 11.67 10.46 -0.10
CA THR A 104 10.45 10.32 0.70
C THR A 104 10.00 8.86 0.78
N PRO A 105 9.40 8.44 1.91
CA PRO A 105 8.77 7.14 2.02
C PRO A 105 7.68 6.97 0.96
N ILE A 106 7.55 5.75 0.43
CA ILE A 106 6.45 5.36 -0.45
C ILE A 106 5.52 4.46 0.32
N PHE A 107 4.26 4.85 0.41
CA PHE A 107 3.24 4.00 1.02
C PHE A 107 2.58 3.15 -0.04
N PHE A 108 2.20 1.94 0.33
CA PHE A 108 1.56 1.01 -0.57
C PHE A 108 0.52 0.17 0.15
N VAL A 109 -0.54 -0.19 -0.55
CA VAL A 109 -1.51 -1.20 -0.11
C VAL A 109 -1.33 -2.44 -0.95
N ALA A 110 -1.05 -3.57 -0.31
CA ALA A 110 -0.87 -4.85 -0.98
C ALA A 110 -1.63 -5.95 -0.27
N SER A 111 -2.07 -6.94 -1.03
CA SER A 111 -2.65 -8.17 -0.51
C SER A 111 -1.56 -9.04 0.12
N PHE A 112 -1.95 -9.82 1.12
CA PHE A 112 -1.09 -10.87 1.66
C PHE A 112 -1.94 -12.07 2.08
N MET A 113 -1.29 -13.23 2.20
CA MET A 113 -1.94 -14.45 2.63
C MET A 113 -1.82 -14.58 4.14
N ASP A 114 -2.88 -14.26 4.87
CA ASP A 114 -2.95 -14.50 6.32
C ASP A 114 -3.15 -16.00 6.62
N LEU A 115 -2.16 -16.59 7.29
CA LEU A 115 -2.14 -18.01 7.61
C LEU A 115 -2.90 -18.37 8.90
N THR A 116 -3.48 -17.39 9.62
CA THR A 116 -4.16 -17.64 10.90
C THR A 116 -5.24 -18.70 10.80
N ALA A 117 -6.11 -18.63 9.78
CA ALA A 117 -7.17 -19.62 9.58
C ALA A 117 -6.65 -21.05 9.31
N LEU A 118 -5.42 -21.18 8.79
CA LEU A 118 -4.78 -22.47 8.54
C LEU A 118 -4.03 -22.99 9.77
N VAL A 119 -3.44 -22.09 10.57
CA VAL A 119 -2.53 -22.45 11.66
C VAL A 119 -3.25 -22.52 13.02
N MET A 120 -4.14 -21.58 13.32
CA MET A 120 -4.79 -21.49 14.64
C MET A 120 -5.61 -22.73 15.01
N PRO A 121 -6.40 -23.35 14.11
CA PRO A 121 -7.11 -24.59 14.45
C PRO A 121 -6.17 -25.74 14.84
N ALA A 122 -4.98 -25.79 14.26
CA ALA A 122 -3.97 -26.81 14.57
C ALA A 122 -3.26 -26.55 15.91
N LEU A 123 -3.23 -25.30 16.39
CA LEU A 123 -2.60 -24.93 17.66
C LEU A 123 -3.57 -25.02 18.84
N ASP A 124 -4.78 -24.46 18.70
CA ASP A 124 -5.68 -24.23 19.84
C ASP A 124 -6.97 -25.08 19.79
N GLY A 125 -7.14 -25.91 18.75
CA GLY A 125 -8.30 -26.80 18.58
C GLY A 125 -9.64 -26.08 18.36
N LYS A 126 -9.66 -24.75 18.40
CA LYS A 126 -10.80 -23.88 18.10
C LYS A 126 -10.43 -22.99 16.91
N GLY A 127 -11.28 -23.01 15.88
CA GLY A 127 -11.20 -22.03 14.80
C GLY A 127 -11.91 -20.76 15.24
N ASP A 128 -11.17 -19.75 15.67
CA ASP A 128 -11.79 -18.44 15.86
C ASP A 128 -12.26 -17.91 14.50
N ALA A 129 -13.56 -17.61 14.41
CA ALA A 129 -14.22 -17.09 13.21
C ALA A 129 -13.98 -15.58 13.05
N ILE A 130 -12.74 -15.12 13.25
CA ILE A 130 -12.42 -13.71 13.08
C ILE A 130 -11.93 -13.51 11.64
N PRO A 131 -12.45 -12.52 10.89
CA PRO A 131 -12.04 -12.30 9.52
C PRO A 131 -10.52 -12.15 9.43
N PRO A 132 -9.84 -12.89 8.53
CA PRO A 132 -8.42 -12.75 8.32
C PRO A 132 -8.12 -11.34 7.79
N ALA A 133 -6.96 -10.81 8.14
CA ALA A 133 -6.44 -9.65 7.43
C ALA A 133 -6.08 -10.09 6.01
N THR A 134 -6.49 -9.33 5.01
CA THR A 134 -6.25 -9.67 3.60
C THR A 134 -5.33 -8.69 2.91
N HIS A 135 -5.23 -7.47 3.46
CA HIS A 135 -4.39 -6.41 2.93
C HIS A 135 -3.62 -5.73 4.06
N LEU A 136 -2.50 -5.11 3.68
CA LEU A 136 -1.67 -4.32 4.58
C LEU A 136 -1.39 -2.95 3.99
N LEU A 137 -1.27 -1.94 4.87
CA LEU A 137 -0.59 -0.70 4.55
C LEU A 137 0.89 -0.89 4.89
N GLY A 138 1.71 -0.85 3.85
CA GLY A 138 3.15 -0.86 3.96
C GLY A 138 3.75 0.52 3.70
N VAL A 139 4.95 0.74 4.24
CA VAL A 139 5.85 1.83 3.84
C VAL A 139 7.17 1.24 3.38
N ALA A 140 7.59 1.63 2.18
CA ALA A 140 8.86 1.28 1.60
C ALA A 140 9.81 2.48 1.65
N THR A 141 11.04 2.21 2.06
CA THR A 141 12.15 3.17 2.03
C THR A 141 13.36 2.51 1.37
N LYS A 142 14.43 3.28 1.14
CA LYS A 142 15.70 2.73 0.66
C LYS A 142 16.27 1.63 1.56
N THR A 143 15.90 1.60 2.83
CA THR A 143 16.48 0.69 3.83
C THR A 143 15.61 -0.53 4.12
N GLY A 144 14.38 -0.61 3.59
CA GLY A 144 13.50 -1.74 3.82
C GLY A 144 12.01 -1.41 3.70
N GLY A 145 11.19 -2.37 4.14
CA GLY A 145 9.74 -2.27 4.16
C GLY A 145 9.20 -2.45 5.59
N THR A 146 8.10 -1.78 5.91
CA THR A 146 7.44 -1.84 7.22
C THR A 146 5.94 -1.90 7.05
N VAL A 147 5.27 -2.76 7.80
CA VAL A 147 3.81 -2.83 7.91
C VAL A 147 3.35 -1.88 9.01
N LEU A 148 2.35 -1.06 8.70
CA LEU A 148 1.79 -0.04 9.59
C LEU A 148 0.34 -0.35 9.98
N ARG A 149 -0.43 -0.93 9.06
CA ARG A 149 -1.85 -1.24 9.26
C ARG A 149 -2.22 -2.53 8.55
N LEU A 150 -3.23 -3.22 9.07
CA LEU A 150 -3.87 -4.36 8.43
C LEU A 150 -5.35 -4.05 8.16
N TYR A 151 -5.89 -4.62 7.09
CA TYR A 151 -7.28 -4.46 6.67
C TYR A 151 -7.92 -5.80 6.35
N ALA A 152 -9.22 -5.93 6.65
CA ALA A 152 -10.01 -7.11 6.33
C ALA A 152 -10.44 -7.19 4.85
N GLY A 153 -10.14 -6.13 4.07
CA GLY A 153 -10.43 -6.02 2.65
C GLY A 153 -9.56 -4.92 2.02
N GLN A 154 -9.78 -4.63 0.74
CA GLN A 154 -9.05 -3.55 0.07
C GLN A 154 -9.59 -2.18 0.53
N PRO A 155 -8.79 -1.35 1.23
CA PRO A 155 -9.22 -0.03 1.68
C PRO A 155 -9.52 0.89 0.50
N ASP A 156 -10.49 1.78 0.70
CA ASP A 156 -10.76 2.86 -0.25
C ASP A 156 -9.70 3.97 -0.18
N ALA A 157 -9.73 4.87 -1.16
CA ALA A 157 -8.77 5.96 -1.24
C ALA A 157 -8.83 6.92 -0.04
N ALA A 158 -10.00 7.12 0.58
CA ALA A 158 -10.15 8.00 1.74
C ALA A 158 -9.42 7.41 2.96
N MET A 159 -9.60 6.12 3.21
CA MET A 159 -8.94 5.39 4.29
C MET A 159 -7.43 5.34 4.10
N VAL A 160 -6.96 5.07 2.87
CA VAL A 160 -5.52 5.07 2.57
C VAL A 160 -4.90 6.44 2.82
N ARG A 161 -5.59 7.52 2.44
CA ARG A 161 -5.13 8.89 2.72
C ARG A 161 -5.06 9.18 4.21
N GLU A 162 -6.10 8.85 4.96
CA GLU A 162 -6.16 9.05 6.41
C GLU A 162 -5.02 8.30 7.13
N ASP A 163 -4.85 7.00 6.84
CA ASP A 163 -3.81 6.19 7.47
C ASP A 163 -2.39 6.64 7.03
N THR A 164 -2.22 7.05 5.76
CA THR A 164 -0.94 7.60 5.28
C THR A 164 -0.60 8.92 5.98
N GLN A 165 -1.59 9.81 6.13
CA GLN A 165 -1.40 11.07 6.85
C GLN A 165 -1.06 10.82 8.33
N ALA A 166 -1.73 9.87 8.98
CA ALA A 166 -1.41 9.46 10.34
C ALA A 166 0.01 8.89 10.44
N ALA A 167 0.45 8.09 9.47
CA ALA A 167 1.81 7.55 9.42
C ALA A 167 2.86 8.67 9.28
N LEU A 168 2.62 9.63 8.38
CA LEU A 168 3.51 10.79 8.19
C LEU A 168 3.61 11.67 9.44
N GLN A 169 2.57 11.69 10.28
CA GLN A 169 2.56 12.38 11.57
C GLN A 169 3.18 11.55 12.70
N GLY A 170 3.71 10.35 12.41
CA GLY A 170 4.28 9.45 13.42
C GLY A 170 3.24 8.83 14.36
N ARG A 171 1.95 8.85 13.98
CA ARG A 171 0.84 8.34 14.80
C ARG A 171 0.55 6.85 14.58
N LEU A 172 1.19 6.23 13.57
CA LEU A 172 1.08 4.79 13.33
C LEU A 172 2.38 4.09 13.75
N PRO A 173 2.37 3.31 14.85
CA PRO A 173 3.53 2.52 15.22
C PRO A 173 3.74 1.38 14.21
N PRO A 174 4.99 1.01 13.91
CA PRO A 174 5.29 -0.09 13.01
C PRO A 174 4.89 -1.43 13.63
N LEU A 175 4.13 -2.26 12.90
CA LEU A 175 3.69 -3.59 13.35
C LEU A 175 4.74 -4.67 13.08
N ALA A 176 5.32 -4.63 11.88
CA ALA A 176 6.39 -5.52 11.48
C ALA A 176 7.31 -4.78 10.51
N SER A 177 8.60 -5.08 10.54
CA SER A 177 9.58 -4.44 9.68
C SER A 177 10.58 -5.44 9.15
N ARG A 178 11.06 -5.19 7.93
CA ARG A 178 12.12 -5.97 7.31
C ARG A 178 13.15 -5.01 6.74
N SER A 179 14.39 -5.16 7.17
CA SER A 179 15.49 -4.41 6.58
C SER A 179 15.80 -4.94 5.17
N GLY A 180 16.22 -4.07 4.26
CA GLY A 180 16.65 -4.46 2.91
C GLY A 180 17.99 -5.22 2.91
N ARG A 181 18.76 -5.14 4.01
CA ARG A 181 20.04 -5.86 4.17
C ARG A 181 19.89 -7.20 4.91
N GLY A 182 18.95 -7.29 5.84
CA GLY A 182 18.68 -8.49 6.63
C GLY A 182 17.46 -9.24 6.07
N LYS A 183 17.54 -10.56 5.98
CA LYS A 183 16.37 -11.38 5.62
C LYS A 183 15.37 -11.55 6.78
N ASN A 184 15.67 -10.97 7.94
CA ASN A 184 14.90 -11.14 9.16
C ASN A 184 13.71 -10.18 9.18
N LEU A 185 12.57 -10.72 9.56
CA LEU A 185 11.38 -9.96 9.92
C LEU A 185 11.46 -9.63 11.42
N SER A 186 11.36 -8.37 11.77
CA SER A 186 11.21 -7.90 13.15
C SER A 186 9.74 -7.59 13.39
N ILE A 187 9.11 -8.33 14.31
CA ILE A 187 7.73 -8.14 14.71
C ILE A 187 7.71 -7.28 15.97
N ASN A 188 6.93 -6.20 15.92
CA ASN A 188 6.84 -5.21 16.99
C ASN A 188 5.50 -5.38 17.71
N ILE A 189 5.38 -6.45 18.49
CA ILE A 189 4.25 -6.66 19.37
C ILE A 189 4.65 -6.24 20.79
N GLN A 190 3.86 -5.37 21.43
CA GLN A 190 4.00 -5.00 22.84
C GLN A 190 3.34 -6.10 23.71
N PRO A 191 4.12 -6.92 24.44
CA PRO A 191 3.57 -8.09 25.16
C PRO A 191 2.67 -7.71 26.33
N ASP A 192 2.89 -6.54 26.91
CA ASP A 192 2.05 -5.94 27.96
C ASP A 192 0.63 -5.65 27.49
N ALA A 193 0.42 -5.47 26.18
CA ALA A 193 -0.88 -5.18 25.62
C ALA A 193 -1.88 -6.39 25.63
N TYR A 194 -1.43 -7.56 26.09
CA TYR A 194 -2.26 -8.79 26.24
C TYR A 194 -2.43 -9.23 27.69
N LYS A 195 -1.86 -8.52 28.68
CA LYS A 195 -1.84 -8.97 30.08
C LYS A 195 -3.15 -8.75 30.85
N ASP A 196 -4.03 -7.90 30.32
CA ASP A 196 -5.27 -7.47 30.98
C ASP A 196 -6.55 -8.10 30.36
N GLN A 197 -6.42 -9.20 29.60
CA GLN A 197 -7.56 -9.90 28.98
C GLN A 197 -7.88 -11.23 29.64
#